data_AF-E1QER6-F1
#
_entry.id   AF-E1QER6-F1
#
_cell.length_a   1.000
_cell.length_b   1.000
_cell.length_c   1.000
_cell.angle_alpha   90.00
_cell.angle_beta   90.00
_cell.angle_gamma   90.00
#
_symmetry.space_group_name_H-M   'P 1'
#
loop_
_entity.id
_entity.type
_entity.pdbx_description
1 polymer ?
#
loop_
_entity_poly.entity_id
_entity_poly.type
_entity_poly.pdbx_seq_one_letter_code
_entity_poly.pdbx_strand_id
1 'polypeptide(L)'
;MIRPLPDNGVTGGPPWADPAQWRDLNRRLERACAVGHDQARQAALALAGLLGQADALLDELCAAACPWCPTPCCLEAKVWLDRRDLLFIHLGGQSPPPAQLRQGRHDHCRYLGPRGCRLPRLQRPWVCTWYLCPTLSARLAGRPGQQARWQGLVAAIKEQRRLIGALMADTIL
;
A
#
# COMPACT_ATOMS: atom_id res chain seq x y z
N MET A 1 -20.21 -21.41 9.33
CA MET A 1 -18.85 -21.86 9.75
C MET A 1 -17.85 -21.00 8.98
N ILE A 2 -17.29 -19.96 9.61
CA ILE A 2 -16.35 -19.04 8.97
C ILE A 2 -15.00 -19.76 8.88
N ARG A 3 -14.56 -20.10 7.67
CA ARG A 3 -13.23 -20.66 7.45
C ARG A 3 -12.21 -19.54 7.73
N PRO A 4 -11.26 -19.73 8.66
CA PRO A 4 -10.18 -18.75 8.86
C PRO A 4 -9.45 -18.55 7.54
N LEU A 5 -9.14 -17.30 7.21
CA LEU A 5 -8.32 -17.03 6.02
C LEU A 5 -6.97 -17.75 6.19
N PRO A 6 -6.48 -18.46 5.15
CA PRO A 6 -5.17 -19.05 5.22
C PRO A 6 -4.15 -17.94 5.45
N ASP A 7 -3.38 -18.07 6.53
CA ASP A 7 -2.20 -17.27 6.78
C ASP A 7 -1.19 -17.66 5.70
N ASN A 8 -1.21 -16.95 4.56
CA ASN A 8 -0.41 -17.29 3.38
C ASN A 8 1.07 -16.88 3.56
N GLY A 9 1.63 -17.16 4.74
CA GLY A 9 3.05 -17.00 5.02
C GLY A 9 3.95 -18.06 4.38
N VAL A 10 3.40 -19.11 3.73
CA VAL A 10 4.18 -20.33 3.42
C VAL A 10 4.44 -20.58 1.92
N THR A 11 3.76 -19.92 0.97
CA THR A 11 3.88 -20.24 -0.47
C THR A 11 4.40 -19.08 -1.34
N GLY A 12 5.39 -18.31 -0.89
CA GLY A 12 6.28 -17.49 -1.73
C GLY A 12 5.70 -16.43 -2.70
N GLY A 13 4.38 -16.32 -2.84
CA GLY A 13 3.66 -15.49 -3.81
C GLY A 13 2.74 -14.45 -3.14
N PRO A 14 2.06 -13.63 -3.95
CA PRO A 14 1.17 -12.59 -3.44
C PRO A 14 -0.01 -13.20 -2.65
N PRO A 15 -0.40 -12.62 -1.49
CA PRO A 15 -1.55 -13.11 -0.74
C PRO A 15 -2.84 -12.78 -1.51
N TRP A 16 -3.80 -13.72 -1.49
CA TRP A 16 -5.12 -13.57 -2.13
C TRP A 16 -5.03 -13.21 -3.62
N ALA A 17 -4.07 -13.82 -4.33
CA ALA A 17 -3.89 -13.67 -5.77
C ALA A 17 -5.09 -14.22 -6.59
N ASP A 18 -5.80 -15.21 -6.03
CA ASP A 18 -7.03 -15.75 -6.63
C ASP A 18 -8.18 -14.71 -6.56
N PRO A 19 -8.87 -14.43 -7.67
CA PRO A 19 -9.96 -13.45 -7.70
C PRO A 19 -11.15 -13.76 -6.77
N ALA A 20 -11.45 -15.04 -6.50
CA ALA A 20 -12.52 -15.40 -5.58
C ALA A 20 -12.11 -15.11 -4.12
N GLN A 21 -10.88 -15.49 -3.73
CA GLN A 21 -10.30 -15.15 -2.43
C GLN A 21 -10.22 -13.63 -2.22
N TRP A 22 -9.77 -12.88 -3.23
CA TRP A 22 -9.70 -11.42 -3.19
C TRP A 22 -11.05 -10.77 -2.91
N ARG A 23 -12.08 -11.16 -3.67
CA ARG A 23 -13.45 -10.63 -3.49
C ARG A 23 -14.01 -10.99 -2.13
N ASP A 24 -13.79 -12.21 -1.67
CA ASP A 24 -14.30 -12.66 -0.38
C ASP A 24 -13.67 -11.91 0.79
N LEU A 25 -12.34 -11.77 0.79
CA LEU A 25 -11.62 -10.97 1.78
C LEU A 25 -12.14 -9.53 1.83
N ASN A 26 -12.27 -8.87 0.69
CA ASN A 26 -12.71 -7.47 0.66
C ASN A 26 -14.14 -7.29 1.19
N ARG A 27 -15.07 -8.22 0.91
CA ARG A 27 -16.41 -8.20 1.51
C ARG A 27 -16.39 -8.44 3.03
N ARG A 28 -15.46 -9.26 3.53
CA ARG A 28 -15.31 -9.47 4.98
C ARG A 28 -14.76 -8.22 5.65
N LEU A 29 -13.72 -7.62 5.07
CA LEU A 29 -13.12 -6.37 5.55
C LEU A 29 -14.10 -5.20 5.53
N GLU A 30 -14.86 -5.03 4.45
CA GLU A 30 -15.87 -3.99 4.32
C GLU A 30 -16.89 -4.08 5.46
N ARG A 31 -17.45 -5.29 5.70
CA ARG A 31 -18.38 -5.52 6.81
C ARG A 31 -17.74 -5.28 8.17
N ALA A 32 -16.51 -5.75 8.36
CA ALA A 32 -15.79 -5.59 9.62
C ALA A 32 -15.44 -4.12 9.92
N CYS A 33 -15.21 -3.31 8.90
CA CYS A 33 -14.90 -1.88 9.05
C CYS A 33 -16.16 -0.99 9.08
N ALA A 34 -17.35 -1.54 8.82
CA ALA A 34 -18.58 -0.77 8.67
C ALA A 34 -19.06 -0.13 9.98
N VAL A 35 -18.87 -0.78 11.12
CA VAL A 35 -19.38 -0.31 12.42
C VAL A 35 -18.36 -0.55 13.53
N GLY A 36 -18.28 0.39 14.47
CA GLY A 36 -17.22 0.40 15.49
C GLY A 36 -15.87 0.81 14.88
N HIS A 37 -14.85 0.94 15.72
CA HIS A 37 -13.46 1.24 15.33
C HIS A 37 -13.12 2.72 15.03
N ASP A 38 -13.72 3.67 15.75
CA ASP A 38 -13.43 5.11 15.57
C ASP A 38 -11.93 5.44 15.68
N GLN A 39 -11.21 4.82 16.63
CA GLN A 39 -9.76 4.99 16.76
C GLN A 39 -9.01 4.48 15.53
N ALA A 40 -9.41 3.36 14.94
CA ALA A 40 -8.78 2.81 13.75
C ALA A 40 -9.06 3.69 12.52
N ARG A 41 -10.28 4.25 12.42
CA ARG A 41 -10.64 5.24 11.39
C ARG A 41 -9.84 6.53 11.53
N GLN A 42 -9.69 7.04 12.74
CA GLN A 42 -8.85 8.22 13.01
C GLN A 42 -7.39 7.96 12.61
N ALA A 43 -6.84 6.78 12.94
CA ALA A 43 -5.50 6.39 12.51
C ALA A 43 -5.39 6.27 10.98
N ALA A 44 -6.42 5.74 10.32
CA ALA A 44 -6.48 5.68 8.85
C ALA A 44 -6.55 7.07 8.21
N LEU A 45 -7.34 8.00 8.76
CA LEU A 45 -7.39 9.39 8.29
C LEU A 45 -6.06 10.12 8.50
N ALA A 46 -5.42 9.94 9.66
CA ALA A 46 -4.09 10.47 9.93
C ALA A 46 -3.05 9.93 8.95
N LEU A 47 -3.10 8.62 8.68
CA LEU A 47 -2.27 7.98 7.66
C LEU A 47 -2.50 8.57 6.27
N ALA A 48 -3.76 8.76 5.85
CA ALA A 48 -4.08 9.38 4.57
C ALA A 48 -3.52 10.81 4.47
N GLY A 49 -3.58 11.59 5.55
CA GLY A 49 -2.98 12.93 5.61
C GLY A 49 -1.45 12.91 5.47
N LEU A 50 -0.77 11.95 6.11
CA LEU A 50 0.68 11.77 5.97
C LEU A 50 1.07 11.33 4.55
N LEU A 51 0.28 10.44 3.94
CA LEU A 51 0.47 10.03 2.54
C LEU A 51 0.28 11.23 1.60
N GLY A 52 -0.74 12.06 1.80
CA GLY A 52 -0.94 13.28 1.01
C GLY A 52 0.21 14.27 1.13
N GLN A 53 0.87 14.38 2.29
CA GLN A 53 2.08 15.19 2.44
C GLN A 53 3.30 14.62 1.68
N ALA A 54 3.35 13.28 1.55
CA ALA A 54 4.37 12.58 0.79
C ALA A 54 4.14 12.65 -0.73
N ASP A 55 2.88 12.73 -1.17
CA ASP A 55 2.49 12.63 -2.58
C ASP A 55 3.18 13.66 -3.47
N ALA A 56 3.22 14.94 -3.08
CA ALA A 56 3.83 15.98 -3.90
C ALA A 56 5.33 15.69 -4.19
N LEU A 57 6.09 15.30 -3.16
CA LEU A 57 7.50 14.94 -3.32
C LEU A 57 7.65 13.68 -4.18
N LEU A 58 6.85 12.66 -3.91
CA LEU A 58 6.90 11.41 -4.67
C LEU A 58 6.53 11.61 -6.13
N ASP A 59 5.52 12.42 -6.43
CA ASP A 59 5.05 12.68 -7.78
C ASP A 59 6.07 13.52 -8.55
N GLU A 60 6.72 14.50 -7.91
CA GLU A 60 7.85 15.23 -8.50
C GLU A 60 9.00 14.29 -8.86
N LEU A 61 9.44 13.47 -7.89
CA LEU A 61 10.52 12.49 -8.09
C LEU A 61 10.15 11.46 -9.17
N CYS A 62 8.92 10.97 -9.18
CA CYS A 62 8.44 9.99 -10.16
C CYS A 62 8.31 10.62 -11.56
N ALA A 63 7.77 11.82 -11.70
CA ALA A 63 7.63 12.49 -12.99
C ALA A 63 9.00 12.70 -13.67
N ALA A 64 10.03 12.98 -12.89
CA ALA A 64 11.40 13.19 -13.37
C ALA A 64 12.15 11.89 -13.76
N ALA A 65 11.64 10.71 -13.38
CA ALA A 65 12.40 9.46 -13.52
C ALA A 65 11.59 8.29 -14.12
N CYS A 66 10.35 8.08 -13.68
CA CYS A 66 9.56 6.90 -14.04
C CYS A 66 9.23 6.77 -15.53
N PRO A 67 8.90 7.84 -16.30
CA PRO A 67 8.58 7.71 -17.73
C PRO A 67 9.70 7.12 -18.59
N TRP A 68 10.96 7.22 -18.12
CA TRP A 68 12.15 6.79 -18.85
C TRP A 68 12.86 5.61 -18.18
N CYS A 69 12.23 5.01 -17.16
CA CYS A 69 12.87 3.99 -16.33
C CYS A 69 12.77 2.61 -17.01
N PRO A 70 13.89 1.97 -17.38
CA PRO A 70 13.85 0.63 -17.97
C PRO A 70 13.51 -0.45 -16.93
N THR A 71 13.70 -0.14 -15.64
CA THR A 71 13.54 -1.08 -14.52
C THR A 71 12.56 -0.50 -13.48
N PRO A 72 11.25 -0.43 -13.80
CA PRO A 72 10.27 0.14 -12.89
C PRO A 72 10.23 -0.63 -11.56
N CYS A 73 9.99 0.07 -10.45
CA CYS A 73 10.01 -0.51 -9.10
C CYS A 73 9.05 -1.70 -8.90
N CYS A 74 8.04 -1.82 -9.75
CA CYS A 74 7.10 -2.94 -9.75
C CYS A 74 7.73 -4.29 -10.16
N LEU A 75 8.93 -4.28 -10.75
CA LEU A 75 9.69 -5.50 -11.09
C LEU A 75 10.44 -6.03 -9.87
N GLU A 76 11.04 -5.12 -9.10
CA GLU A 76 11.96 -5.43 -8.00
C GLU A 76 11.26 -5.56 -6.65
N ALA A 77 10.27 -4.70 -6.39
CA ALA A 77 9.61 -4.65 -5.10
C ALA A 77 8.50 -5.70 -4.98
N LYS A 78 8.22 -6.11 -3.73
CA LYS A 78 7.06 -6.94 -3.36
C LYS A 78 5.76 -6.13 -3.43
N VAL A 79 5.35 -5.77 -4.65
CA VAL A 79 4.18 -4.92 -4.92
C VAL A 79 2.89 -5.74 -4.85
N TRP A 80 2.40 -5.95 -3.63
CA TRP A 80 1.08 -6.51 -3.33
C TRP A 80 0.50 -5.87 -2.08
N LEU A 81 -0.83 -5.82 -2.01
CA LEU A 81 -1.56 -5.34 -0.83
C LEU A 81 -1.58 -6.43 0.23
N ASP A 82 -1.14 -6.09 1.43
CA ASP A 82 -1.29 -6.96 2.60
C ASP A 82 -2.54 -6.59 3.41
N ARG A 83 -2.78 -7.33 4.51
CA ARG A 83 -3.94 -7.10 5.38
C ARG A 83 -4.02 -5.65 5.88
N ARG A 84 -2.90 -5.04 6.27
CA ARG A 84 -2.89 -3.69 6.86
C ARG A 84 -3.14 -2.63 5.80
N ASP A 85 -2.65 -2.84 4.58
CA ASP A 85 -2.95 -1.96 3.46
C ASP A 85 -4.45 -1.99 3.14
N LEU A 86 -5.06 -3.18 3.16
CA LEU A 86 -6.50 -3.30 2.94
C LEU A 86 -7.34 -2.71 4.08
N LEU A 87 -6.94 -2.92 5.35
CA LEU A 87 -7.59 -2.28 6.50
C LEU A 87 -7.57 -0.76 6.36
N PHE A 88 -6.44 -0.17 5.98
CA PHE A 88 -6.33 1.26 5.73
C PHE A 88 -7.32 1.73 4.64
N ILE A 89 -7.38 1.02 3.52
CA ILE A 89 -8.29 1.34 2.41
C ILE A 89 -9.75 1.35 2.89
N HIS A 90 -10.20 0.27 3.55
CA HIS A 90 -11.58 0.15 4.03
C HIS A 90 -11.92 1.14 5.14
N LEU A 91 -11.05 1.32 6.14
CA LEU A 91 -11.27 2.29 7.23
C LEU A 91 -11.23 3.74 6.74
N GLY A 92 -10.47 4.02 5.67
CA GLY A 92 -10.42 5.31 5.00
C GLY A 92 -11.58 5.57 4.04
N GLY A 93 -12.55 4.65 3.92
CA GLY A 93 -13.70 4.78 3.03
C GLY A 93 -13.34 4.67 1.54
N GLN A 94 -12.18 4.12 1.21
CA GLN A 94 -11.73 3.95 -0.17
C GLN A 94 -12.15 2.58 -0.70
N SER A 95 -12.42 2.49 -2.01
CA SER A 95 -12.62 1.19 -2.65
C SER A 95 -11.27 0.53 -2.92
N PRO A 96 -11.08 -0.75 -2.55
CA PRO A 96 -9.88 -1.49 -2.92
C PRO A 96 -9.82 -1.70 -4.44
N PRO A 97 -8.62 -1.91 -5.01
CA PRO A 97 -8.52 -2.29 -6.40
C PRO A 97 -9.32 -3.58 -6.70
N PRO A 98 -9.83 -3.77 -7.92
CA PRO A 98 -10.66 -4.91 -8.28
C PRO A 98 -9.97 -6.28 -8.13
N ALA A 99 -8.64 -6.29 -8.06
CA ALA A 99 -7.83 -7.48 -7.84
C ALA A 99 -6.47 -7.13 -7.22
N GLN A 100 -5.83 -8.12 -6.59
CA GLN A 100 -4.45 -8.05 -6.13
C GLN A 100 -3.50 -7.62 -7.25
N LEU A 101 -2.49 -6.82 -6.93
CA LEU A 101 -1.66 -6.13 -7.93
C LEU A 101 -0.87 -7.09 -8.83
N ARG A 102 -0.51 -8.27 -8.32
CA ARG A 102 0.19 -9.36 -9.03
C ARG A 102 -0.54 -10.68 -8.77
N GLN A 103 -0.53 -11.62 -9.72
CA GLN A 103 -1.05 -12.98 -9.50
C GLN A 103 0.06 -13.93 -9.05
N GLY A 104 1.23 -13.84 -9.68
CA GLY A 104 2.46 -14.53 -9.32
C GLY A 104 3.57 -13.59 -8.84
N ARG A 105 4.60 -14.18 -8.25
CA ARG A 105 5.79 -13.44 -7.77
C ARG A 105 6.56 -12.75 -8.89
N HIS A 106 6.52 -13.31 -10.10
CA HIS A 106 7.27 -12.83 -11.27
C HIS A 106 6.44 -11.96 -12.23
N ASP A 107 5.12 -11.90 -12.03
CA ASP A 107 4.23 -11.15 -12.92
C ASP A 107 4.46 -9.66 -12.81
N HIS A 108 4.24 -8.90 -13.87
CA HIS A 108 4.20 -7.45 -13.75
C HIS A 108 3.00 -6.98 -12.94
N CYS A 109 3.15 -5.88 -12.20
CA CYS A 109 2.01 -5.22 -11.56
C CYS A 109 1.01 -4.78 -12.64
N ARG A 110 -0.24 -5.25 -12.55
CA ARG A 110 -1.30 -4.96 -13.56
C ARG A 110 -1.64 -3.47 -13.70
N TYR A 111 -1.28 -2.66 -12.71
CA TYR A 111 -1.51 -1.21 -12.70
C TYR A 111 -0.33 -0.41 -13.24
N LEU A 112 0.79 -1.05 -13.61
CA LEU A 112 1.86 -0.38 -14.33
C LEU A 112 1.37 0.00 -15.74
N GLY A 113 1.43 1.29 -16.07
CA GLY A 113 1.15 1.82 -17.39
C GLY A 113 2.40 2.43 -18.04
N PRO A 114 2.28 2.91 -19.28
CA PRO A 114 3.43 3.44 -20.05
C PRO A 114 4.06 4.70 -19.44
N ARG A 115 3.33 5.41 -18.58
CA ARG A 115 3.80 6.62 -17.88
C ARG A 115 3.94 6.43 -16.36
N GLY A 116 4.01 5.17 -15.91
CA GLY A 116 4.07 4.81 -14.50
C GLY A 116 2.77 4.22 -13.96
N CYS A 117 2.63 4.20 -12.64
CA CYS A 117 1.53 3.53 -11.96
C CYS A 117 0.19 4.26 -12.18
N ARG A 118 -0.84 3.51 -12.61
CA ARG A 118 -2.21 4.02 -12.84
C ARG A 118 -3.09 4.02 -11.59
N LEU A 119 -2.64 3.40 -10.50
CA LEU A 119 -3.40 3.29 -9.25
C LEU A 119 -3.29 4.60 -8.46
N PRO A 120 -4.36 5.15 -7.88
CA PRO A 120 -4.28 6.31 -6.96
C PRO A 120 -3.38 6.01 -5.77
N ARG A 121 -2.65 7.01 -5.25
CA ARG A 121 -1.65 6.84 -4.16
C ARG A 121 -2.22 6.14 -2.93
N LEU A 122 -3.41 6.54 -2.49
CA LEU A 122 -4.10 5.95 -1.33
C LEU A 122 -4.57 4.51 -1.54
N GLN A 123 -4.55 4.00 -2.77
CA GLN A 123 -4.87 2.59 -3.06
C GLN A 123 -3.62 1.74 -3.30
N ARG A 124 -2.43 2.36 -3.36
CA ARG A 124 -1.17 1.63 -3.56
C ARG A 124 -0.76 0.95 -2.25
N PRO A 125 -0.16 -0.25 -2.31
CA PRO A 125 0.40 -0.88 -1.13
C PRO A 125 1.49 -0.02 -0.52
N TRP A 126 1.67 -0.16 0.79
CA TRP A 126 2.62 0.67 1.55
C TRP A 126 4.04 0.65 0.95
N VAL A 127 4.47 -0.48 0.40
CA VAL A 127 5.76 -0.62 -0.30
C VAL A 127 5.96 0.43 -1.40
N CYS A 128 4.91 0.82 -2.12
CA CYS A 128 4.98 1.80 -3.19
C CYS A 128 5.20 3.24 -2.69
N THR A 129 5.08 3.47 -1.38
CA THR A 129 5.37 4.75 -0.76
C THR A 129 6.76 4.76 -0.16
N TRP A 130 7.16 3.77 0.64
CA TRP A 130 8.46 3.82 1.33
C TRP A 130 9.65 3.30 0.51
N TYR A 131 9.42 2.43 -0.48
CA TYR A 131 10.49 1.96 -1.36
C TYR A 131 10.81 3.04 -2.40
N LEU A 132 12.00 3.63 -2.28
CA LEU A 132 12.59 4.48 -3.31
C LEU A 132 13.62 3.65 -4.08
N CYS A 133 13.44 3.49 -5.39
CA CYS A 133 14.45 2.84 -6.23
C CYS A 133 15.77 3.66 -6.22
N PRO A 134 16.90 3.11 -6.68
CA PRO A 134 18.19 3.80 -6.65
C PRO A 134 18.15 5.19 -7.30
N THR A 135 17.44 5.33 -8.43
CA THR A 135 17.27 6.62 -9.13
C THR A 135 16.53 7.65 -8.29
N LEU A 136 15.42 7.28 -7.64
CA LEU A 136 14.66 8.21 -6.78
C LEU A 136 15.44 8.54 -5.51
N SER A 137 16.13 7.56 -4.94
CA SER A 137 16.96 7.72 -3.76
C SER A 137 18.11 8.70 -4.01
N ALA A 138 18.81 8.58 -5.14
CA ALA A 138 19.87 9.51 -5.52
C ALA A 138 19.35 10.95 -5.72
N ARG A 139 18.18 11.10 -6.35
CA ARG A 139 17.53 12.42 -6.53
C ARG A 139 17.15 13.06 -5.20
N LEU A 140 16.62 12.28 -4.26
CA LEU A 140 16.28 12.76 -2.92
C LEU A 140 17.54 13.11 -2.10
N ALA A 141 18.61 12.33 -2.24
CA ALA A 141 19.88 12.57 -1.54
C ALA A 141 20.51 13.92 -1.89
N GLY A 142 20.30 14.42 -3.11
CA GLY A 142 20.69 15.78 -3.50
C GLY A 142 19.89 16.91 -2.86
N ARG A 143 18.94 16.60 -1.95
CA ARG A 143 17.98 17.54 -1.35
C ARG A 143 17.87 17.31 0.17
N PRO A 144 18.89 17.65 0.97
CA PRO A 144 18.99 17.22 2.37
C PRO A 144 17.78 17.61 3.24
N GLY A 145 17.22 18.81 3.05
CA GLY A 145 16.00 19.23 3.76
C GLY A 145 14.75 18.39 3.41
N GLN A 146 14.60 18.02 2.14
CA GLN A 146 13.51 17.13 1.70
C GLN A 146 13.75 15.69 2.17
N GLN A 147 15.00 15.24 2.21
CA GLN A 147 15.36 13.91 2.71
C GLN A 147 15.03 13.73 4.19
N ALA A 148 15.38 14.69 5.05
CA ALA A 148 15.03 14.63 6.46
C ALA A 148 13.51 14.63 6.67
N ARG A 149 12.79 15.50 5.94
CA ARG A 149 11.31 15.53 5.96
C ARG A 149 10.72 14.20 5.51
N TRP A 150 11.24 13.61 4.44
CA TRP A 150 10.81 12.31 3.93
C TRP A 150 10.99 11.20 4.97
N GLN A 151 12.15 11.13 5.63
CA GLN A 151 12.42 10.15 6.67
C GLN A 151 11.44 10.27 7.84
N GLY A 152 11.15 11.51 8.29
CA GLY A 152 10.14 11.78 9.32
C GLY A 152 8.73 11.34 8.90
N LEU A 153 8.32 11.64 7.67
CA LEU A 153 7.05 11.19 7.11
C LEU A 153 6.95 9.67 7.06
N VAL A 154 7.98 8.99 6.55
CA VAL A 154 8.01 7.51 6.48
C VAL A 154 7.92 6.88 7.88
N ALA A 155 8.58 7.46 8.88
CA ALA A 155 8.50 6.99 10.26
C ALA A 155 7.07 7.15 10.83
N ALA A 156 6.48 8.34 10.69
CA ALA A 156 5.12 8.62 11.12
C ALA A 156 4.10 7.69 10.44
N ILE A 157 4.26 7.44 9.14
CA ILE A 157 3.38 6.52 8.42
C ILE A 157 3.52 5.08 8.93
N LYS A 158 4.76 4.59 9.14
CA LYS A 158 4.98 3.24 9.69
C LYS A 158 4.26 3.07 11.03
N GLU A 159 4.28 4.11 11.86
CA GLU A 159 3.60 4.08 13.16
C GLU A 159 2.08 4.04 13.04
N GLN A 160 1.47 4.89 12.20
CA GLN A 160 0.02 4.85 11.97
C GLN A 160 -0.43 3.50 11.39
N ARG A 161 0.37 2.95 10.46
CA ARG A 161 0.09 1.63 9.89
C ARG A 161 0.18 0.50 10.92
N ARG A 162 1.12 0.60 11.86
CA ARG A 162 1.23 -0.34 12.99
C ARG A 162 0.01 -0.22 13.90
N LEU A 163 -0.41 1.01 14.20
CA LEU A 163 -1.57 1.30 15.05
C LEU A 163 -2.88 0.74 14.45
N ILE A 164 -3.14 0.95 13.16
CA ILE A 164 -4.29 0.35 12.46
C ILE A 164 -4.29 -1.17 12.62
N GLY A 165 -3.14 -1.80 12.41
CA GLY A 165 -3.01 -3.25 12.56
C GLY A 165 -3.28 -3.73 13.99
N ALA A 166 -2.86 -2.98 15.00
CA ALA A 166 -3.09 -3.30 16.41
C ALA A 166 -4.56 -3.13 16.82
N LEU A 167 -5.20 -2.03 16.40
CA LEU A 167 -6.61 -1.73 16.71
C LEU A 167 -7.59 -2.70 16.01
N MET A 168 -7.14 -3.35 14.94
CA MET A 168 -7.91 -4.32 14.16
C MET A 168 -7.39 -5.75 14.31
N ALA A 169 -6.60 -6.04 15.37
CA ALA A 169 -6.00 -7.35 15.59
C ALA A 169 -7.06 -8.43 15.80
N ASP A 170 -8.06 -8.14 16.64
CA ASP A 170 -9.14 -9.05 17.04
C ASP A 170 -10.26 -9.18 16.00
N THR A 171 -10.19 -8.38 14.93
CA THR A 171 -11.10 -8.51 13.80
C THR A 171 -10.82 -9.82 13.08
N ILE A 172 -11.61 -10.86 13.39
CA ILE A 172 -11.55 -12.16 12.74
C ILE A 172 -12.01 -12.00 11.28
N LEU A 173 -11.11 -12.35 10.35
CA LEU A 173 -11.36 -12.36 8.91
C LEU A 173 -11.37 -13.78 8.35
#